data_AF-A0A4U0ZSR2-F1
#
_entry.id   AF-A0A4U0ZSR2-F1
#
_cell.length_a   1.000
_cell.length_b   1.000
_cell.length_c   1.000
_cell.angle_alpha   90.00
_cell.angle_beta   90.00
_cell.angle_gamma   90.00
#
_symmetry.space_group_name_H-M   'P 1'
#
loop_
_entity.id
_entity.type
_entity.pdbx_description
1 polymer ?
#
loop_
_entity_poly.entity_id
_entity_poly.type
_entity_poly.pdbx_seq_one_letter_code
_entity_poly.pdbx_strand_id
1 'polypeptide(L)'
;MPSKFKHIATHDSVGFNFWLLHQFVPTFFTAEFKPNSNRSEALWQNLDRRSNDYKKTHIIFKYSNAFIEQISSMPQNIQLKYLTSQLSIPGMSSSALRRWLTVLDSIGYFSQKNKSQCMLYRQASLSWLVSFALRLGYRNIVLCGVDLNNTDYFYDIDSSYAKRNNLVVPNAGFQDKIHPTENPDKCQANTPISEVLAIMQETLLDKRNINLYVGAKSSALYPAIPLYKW
;
A
#
# COMPACT_ATOMS: atom_id res chain seq x y z
N MET A 1 -21.61 1.61 -5.65
CA MET A 1 -20.60 0.82 -4.91
C MET A 1 -20.46 -0.61 -5.43
N PRO A 2 -21.53 -1.41 -5.65
CA PRO A 2 -21.40 -2.80 -6.12
C PRO A 2 -20.77 -2.92 -7.52
N SER A 3 -21.06 -1.98 -8.43
CA SER A 3 -20.54 -1.99 -9.80
C SER A 3 -19.02 -1.80 -9.88
N LYS A 4 -18.44 -0.92 -9.05
CA LYS A 4 -16.99 -0.67 -9.02
C LYS A 4 -16.21 -1.91 -8.57
N PHE A 5 -16.65 -2.58 -7.51
CA PHE A 5 -15.99 -3.81 -7.05
C PHE A 5 -16.11 -4.96 -8.04
N LYS A 6 -17.20 -5.03 -8.82
CA LYS A 6 -17.30 -5.98 -9.94
C LYS A 6 -16.22 -5.71 -11.00
N HIS A 7 -15.95 -4.45 -11.32
CA HIS A 7 -14.86 -4.05 -12.23
C HIS A 7 -13.47 -4.32 -11.65
N ILE A 8 -13.25 -4.02 -10.36
CA ILE A 8 -11.98 -4.32 -9.69
C ILE A 8 -11.72 -5.84 -9.72
N ALA A 9 -12.76 -6.67 -9.53
CA ALA A 9 -12.65 -8.13 -9.53
C ALA A 9 -12.21 -8.73 -10.88
N THR A 10 -12.32 -8.01 -12.00
CA THR A 10 -11.82 -8.48 -13.30
C THR A 10 -10.35 -8.13 -13.53
N HIS A 11 -9.69 -7.52 -12.55
CA HIS A 11 -8.29 -7.10 -12.60
C HIS A 11 -7.57 -7.54 -11.33
N ASP A 12 -6.24 -7.40 -11.33
CA ASP A 12 -5.48 -7.59 -10.09
C ASP A 12 -5.64 -6.40 -9.16
N SER A 13 -5.84 -6.70 -7.88
CA SER A 13 -5.97 -5.69 -6.83
C SER A 13 -5.05 -6.02 -5.66
N VAL A 14 -4.57 -4.98 -4.97
CA VAL A 14 -3.73 -5.12 -3.77
C VAL A 14 -4.44 -4.51 -2.58
N GLY A 15 -4.81 -5.33 -1.59
CA GLY A 15 -5.25 -4.86 -0.28
C GLY A 15 -4.06 -4.58 0.63
N PHE A 16 -4.14 -3.52 1.44
CA PHE A 16 -3.09 -3.13 2.38
C PHE A 16 -3.71 -2.56 3.67
N ASN A 17 -2.90 -2.32 4.69
CA ASN A 17 -3.37 -1.97 6.05
C ASN A 17 -4.37 -3.03 6.56
N PHE A 18 -5.51 -2.59 7.11
CA PHE A 18 -6.57 -3.46 7.62
C PHE A 18 -7.66 -3.74 6.57
N TRP A 19 -7.29 -3.89 5.30
CA TRP A 19 -8.24 -4.27 4.24
C TRP A 19 -8.97 -5.59 4.53
N LEU A 20 -8.43 -6.44 5.40
CA LEU A 20 -9.12 -7.63 5.93
C LEU A 20 -10.47 -7.30 6.58
N LEU A 21 -10.71 -6.06 7.00
CA LEU A 21 -12.00 -5.62 7.54
C LEU A 21 -13.03 -5.28 6.47
N HIS A 22 -12.70 -5.44 5.18
CA HIS A 22 -13.59 -5.19 4.05
C HIS A 22 -14.03 -6.49 3.38
N GLN A 23 -15.28 -6.57 2.90
CA GLN A 23 -15.83 -7.80 2.30
C GLN A 23 -15.08 -8.27 1.04
N PHE A 24 -14.61 -7.32 0.21
CA PHE A 24 -13.90 -7.60 -1.03
C PHE A 24 -12.51 -8.19 -0.77
N VAL A 25 -12.25 -9.38 -1.32
CA VAL A 25 -10.98 -10.11 -1.20
C VAL A 25 -10.09 -9.80 -2.41
N PRO A 26 -8.88 -9.26 -2.22
CA PRO A 26 -7.99 -8.88 -3.32
C PRO A 26 -7.13 -10.05 -3.83
N THR A 27 -6.56 -9.91 -5.04
CA THR A 27 -5.53 -10.83 -5.58
C THR A 27 -4.28 -10.88 -4.68
N PHE A 28 -3.80 -9.72 -4.25
CA PHE A 28 -2.65 -9.59 -3.36
C PHE A 28 -3.06 -8.92 -2.06
N PHE A 29 -2.44 -9.30 -0.95
CA PHE A 29 -2.57 -8.58 0.32
C PHE A 29 -1.21 -8.32 0.93
N THR A 30 -0.90 -7.07 1.26
CA THR A 30 0.37 -6.71 1.91
C THR A 30 0.18 -6.59 3.41
N ALA A 31 0.94 -7.40 4.16
CA ALA A 31 0.97 -7.38 5.62
C ALA A 31 2.20 -6.61 6.13
N GLU A 32 1.97 -5.64 7.01
CA GLU A 32 3.00 -4.83 7.67
C GLU A 32 2.88 -4.96 9.19
N PHE A 33 4.03 -5.19 9.85
CA PHE A 33 4.09 -5.40 11.28
C PHE A 33 4.91 -4.29 11.95
N LYS A 34 4.44 -3.86 13.11
CA LYS A 34 5.14 -2.94 14.03
C LYS A 34 5.46 -3.65 15.34
N PRO A 35 6.59 -3.32 16.01
CA PRO A 35 6.95 -3.95 17.29
C PRO A 35 5.89 -3.63 18.36
N ASN A 36 5.60 -4.58 19.25
CA ASN A 36 4.72 -4.40 20.41
C ASN A 36 3.40 -3.67 20.11
N SER A 37 2.76 -4.02 18.98
CA SER A 37 1.58 -3.30 18.49
C SER A 37 0.34 -4.18 18.53
N ASN A 38 -0.71 -3.70 19.20
CA ASN A 38 -2.07 -4.25 19.11
C ASN A 38 -2.57 -4.33 17.66
N ARG A 39 -2.05 -3.49 16.75
CA ARG A 39 -2.35 -3.54 15.32
C ARG A 39 -1.77 -4.80 14.69
N SER A 40 -0.54 -5.16 15.02
CA SER A 40 0.09 -6.39 14.51
C SER A 40 -0.65 -7.64 15.01
N GLU A 41 -1.08 -7.64 16.27
CA GLU A 41 -1.88 -8.73 16.82
C GLU A 41 -3.26 -8.83 16.13
N ALA A 42 -3.97 -7.70 15.98
CA ALA A 42 -5.23 -7.65 15.25
C ALA A 42 -5.08 -8.12 13.80
N LEU A 43 -3.96 -7.80 13.15
CA LEU A 43 -3.64 -8.27 11.81
C LEU A 43 -3.54 -9.80 11.75
N TRP A 44 -2.80 -10.43 12.68
CA TRP A 44 -2.72 -11.88 12.77
C TRP A 44 -4.07 -12.54 13.03
N GLN A 45 -4.83 -12.04 14.00
CA GLN A 45 -6.16 -12.58 14.32
C GLN A 45 -7.11 -12.48 13.13
N ASN A 46 -7.07 -11.36 12.39
CA ASN A 46 -7.92 -11.19 11.21
C ASN A 46 -7.49 -12.06 10.03
N LEU A 47 -6.18 -12.27 9.83
CA LEU A 47 -5.69 -13.19 8.81
C LEU A 47 -6.12 -14.64 9.11
N ASP A 48 -6.08 -15.05 10.38
CA ASP A 48 -6.54 -16.37 10.80
C ASP A 48 -8.05 -16.55 10.55
N ARG A 49 -8.86 -15.60 11.05
CA ARG A 49 -10.33 -15.60 10.90
C ARG A 49 -10.77 -15.56 9.43
N ARG A 50 -9.97 -14.93 8.56
CA ARG A 50 -10.24 -14.83 7.11
C ARG A 50 -9.39 -15.76 6.25
N SER A 51 -8.75 -16.76 6.85
CA SER A 51 -7.88 -17.69 6.12
C SER A 51 -8.60 -18.39 4.96
N ASN A 52 -9.87 -18.78 5.15
CA ASN A 52 -10.68 -19.39 4.09
C ASN A 52 -10.98 -18.43 2.93
N ASP A 53 -11.29 -17.17 3.24
CA ASP A 53 -11.54 -16.13 2.24
C ASP A 53 -10.26 -15.86 1.42
N TYR A 54 -9.12 -15.77 2.10
CA TYR A 54 -7.82 -15.38 1.55
C TYR A 54 -6.99 -16.57 1.05
N LYS A 55 -7.55 -17.79 1.01
CA LYS A 55 -6.82 -19.01 0.61
C LYS A 55 -6.18 -18.93 -0.78
N LYS A 56 -6.75 -18.11 -1.68
CA LYS A 56 -6.24 -17.86 -3.04
C LYS A 56 -5.46 -16.55 -3.17
N THR A 57 -5.46 -15.71 -2.12
CA THR A 57 -4.77 -14.42 -2.14
C THR A 57 -3.28 -14.62 -1.92
N HIS A 58 -2.46 -13.92 -2.70
CA HIS A 58 -1.02 -13.86 -2.49
C HIS A 58 -0.71 -12.88 -1.35
N ILE A 59 -0.44 -13.42 -0.17
CA ILE A 59 -0.06 -12.61 1.00
C ILE A 59 1.43 -12.29 0.90
N ILE A 60 1.74 -10.99 0.89
CA ILE A 60 3.09 -10.44 0.82
C ILE A 60 3.41 -9.84 2.18
N PHE A 61 4.39 -10.43 2.86
CA PHE A 61 4.92 -9.93 4.10
C PHE A 61 6.00 -8.88 3.79
N LYS A 62 5.87 -7.68 4.36
CA LYS A 62 6.96 -6.70 4.31
C LYS A 62 7.91 -6.99 5.47
N TYR A 63 9.15 -7.32 5.12
CA TYR A 63 10.23 -7.55 6.05
C TYR A 63 10.45 -6.31 6.92
N SER A 64 10.52 -6.54 8.23
CA SER A 64 10.93 -5.59 9.24
C SER A 64 11.42 -6.38 10.45
N ASN A 65 12.19 -5.76 11.34
CA ASN A 65 12.59 -6.41 12.60
C ASN A 65 11.34 -6.86 13.40
N ALA A 66 10.28 -6.04 13.35
CA ALA A 66 9.00 -6.36 13.97
C ALA A 66 8.36 -7.63 13.41
N PHE A 67 8.46 -7.87 12.11
CA PHE A 67 7.96 -9.10 11.50
C PHE A 67 8.74 -10.30 12.02
N ILE A 68 10.07 -10.21 12.09
CA ILE A 68 10.91 -11.30 12.60
C ILE A 68 10.60 -11.62 14.06
N GLU A 69 10.40 -10.60 14.90
CA GLU A 69 10.01 -10.79 16.31
C GLU A 69 8.64 -11.47 16.48
N GLN A 70 7.75 -11.37 15.49
CA GLN A 70 6.36 -11.81 15.58
C GLN A 70 6.02 -12.99 14.67
N ILE A 71 6.97 -13.49 13.89
CA ILE A 71 6.73 -14.59 12.95
C ILE A 71 6.33 -15.89 13.67
N SER A 72 6.77 -16.08 14.91
CA SER A 72 6.36 -17.20 15.77
C SER A 72 4.87 -17.17 16.12
N SER A 73 4.24 -15.99 16.08
CA SER A 73 2.81 -15.81 16.28
C SER A 73 1.99 -15.98 14.99
N MET A 74 2.63 -16.30 13.85
CA MET A 74 1.93 -16.52 12.59
C MET A 74 1.00 -17.74 12.70
N PRO A 75 -0.31 -17.58 12.42
CA PRO A 75 -1.25 -18.68 12.34
C PRO A 75 -0.79 -19.81 11.40
N GLN A 76 -0.96 -21.07 11.82
CA GLN A 76 -0.46 -22.25 11.08
C GLN A 76 -1.07 -22.44 9.68
N ASN A 77 -2.29 -21.94 9.49
CA ASN A 77 -2.99 -21.92 8.21
C ASN A 77 -2.45 -20.87 7.22
N ILE A 78 -1.55 -19.98 7.66
CA ILE A 78 -0.91 -18.98 6.81
C ILE A 78 0.47 -19.46 6.41
N GLN A 79 0.73 -19.46 5.11
CA GLN A 79 2.03 -19.82 4.55
C GLN A 79 2.82 -18.57 4.17
N LEU A 80 4.04 -18.44 4.68
CA LEU A 80 4.99 -17.42 4.25
C LEU A 80 5.56 -17.79 2.87
N LYS A 81 4.90 -17.31 1.80
CA LYS A 81 5.34 -17.53 0.41
C LYS A 81 6.10 -16.34 -0.17
N TYR A 82 5.70 -15.13 0.20
CA TYR A 82 6.27 -13.90 -0.35
C TYR A 82 6.72 -13.00 0.79
N LEU A 83 8.02 -12.75 0.84
CA LEU A 83 8.65 -11.80 1.74
C LEU A 83 9.32 -10.72 0.88
N THR A 84 9.11 -9.46 1.21
CA THR A 84 9.71 -8.34 0.48
C THR A 84 10.43 -7.40 1.42
N SER A 85 11.60 -6.91 1.03
CA SER A 85 12.29 -5.85 1.75
C SER A 85 11.95 -4.48 1.17
N GLN A 86 12.38 -3.44 1.87
CA GLN A 86 12.15 -2.06 1.49
C GLN A 86 13.49 -1.35 1.25
N LEU A 87 13.62 -0.72 0.09
CA LEU A 87 14.72 0.18 -0.21
C LEU A 87 14.29 1.60 0.16
N SER A 88 14.82 2.11 1.25
CA SER A 88 14.68 3.50 1.64
C SER A 88 15.75 4.33 0.93
N ILE A 89 15.33 5.27 0.10
CA ILE A 89 16.26 6.19 -0.58
C ILE A 89 16.67 7.31 0.39
N PRO A 90 17.98 7.58 0.58
CA PRO A 90 18.45 8.69 1.38
C PRO A 90 18.28 10.02 0.65
N GLY A 91 18.12 11.12 1.40
CA GLY A 91 18.11 12.46 0.85
C GLY A 91 16.96 13.31 1.36
N MET A 92 17.24 14.62 1.44
CA MET A 92 16.40 15.60 2.11
C MET A 92 15.57 16.49 1.16
N SER A 93 15.41 16.11 -0.11
CA SER A 93 14.64 16.92 -1.05
C SER A 93 14.10 16.13 -2.24
N SER A 94 13.10 16.70 -2.89
CA SER A 94 12.49 16.26 -4.14
C SER A 94 13.53 16.10 -5.26
N SER A 95 14.46 17.04 -5.37
CA SER A 95 15.57 16.97 -6.35
C SER A 95 16.51 15.80 -6.06
N ALA A 96 16.80 15.50 -4.79
CA ALA A 96 17.58 14.33 -4.43
C ALA A 96 16.84 13.03 -4.76
N LEU A 97 15.53 12.97 -4.48
CA LEU A 97 14.70 11.82 -4.83
C LEU A 97 14.70 11.57 -6.34
N ARG A 98 14.48 12.60 -7.17
CA ARG A 98 14.55 12.48 -8.65
C ARG A 98 15.87 11.90 -9.14
N ARG A 99 17.00 12.38 -8.60
CA ARG A 99 18.33 11.87 -8.96
C ARG A 99 18.48 10.41 -8.60
N TRP A 100 18.10 10.02 -7.39
CA TRP A 100 18.17 8.63 -6.95
C TRP A 100 17.29 7.70 -7.78
N LEU A 101 16.05 8.08 -8.07
CA LEU A 101 15.18 7.29 -8.94
C LEU A 101 15.78 7.13 -10.33
N THR A 102 16.40 8.18 -10.87
CA THR A 102 17.08 8.13 -12.17
C THR A 102 18.27 7.16 -12.16
N VAL A 103 19.09 7.18 -11.11
CA VAL A 103 20.23 6.26 -10.95
C VAL A 103 19.75 4.82 -10.78
N LEU A 104 18.75 4.59 -9.93
CA LEU A 104 18.17 3.25 -9.74
C LEU A 104 17.58 2.72 -11.05
N ASP A 105 16.94 3.58 -11.83
CA ASP A 105 16.38 3.20 -13.11
C ASP A 105 17.46 2.82 -14.14
N SER A 106 18.56 3.58 -14.20
CA SER A 106 19.65 3.33 -15.15
C SER A 106 20.40 2.03 -14.86
N ILE A 107 20.49 1.60 -13.59
CA ILE A 107 21.05 0.28 -13.22
C ILE A 107 20.04 -0.86 -13.31
N GLY A 108 18.83 -0.60 -13.83
CA GLY A 108 17.81 -1.62 -14.04
C GLY A 108 17.08 -2.08 -12.76
N TYR A 109 17.09 -1.28 -11.69
CA TYR A 109 16.41 -1.62 -10.43
C TYR A 109 14.90 -1.89 -10.64
N PHE A 110 14.25 -1.04 -11.43
CA PHE A 110 12.82 -1.14 -11.74
C PHE A 110 12.50 -2.07 -12.92
N SER A 111 13.49 -2.76 -13.47
CA SER A 111 13.28 -3.72 -14.56
C SER A 111 12.56 -4.98 -14.05
N GLN A 112 11.66 -5.53 -14.88
CA GLN A 112 11.05 -6.85 -14.63
C GLN A 112 12.08 -7.99 -14.62
N LYS A 113 13.26 -7.77 -15.23
CA LYS A 113 14.38 -8.72 -15.18
C LYS A 113 15.05 -8.74 -13.82
N ASN A 114 14.93 -7.67 -13.03
CA ASN A 114 15.46 -7.62 -11.69
C ASN A 114 14.67 -8.56 -10.78
N LYS A 115 15.35 -9.51 -10.14
CA LYS A 115 14.75 -10.53 -9.26
C LYS A 115 14.81 -10.20 -7.77
N SER A 116 15.36 -9.03 -7.41
CA SER A 116 15.39 -8.56 -6.02
C SER A 116 13.98 -8.55 -5.43
N GLN A 117 13.79 -8.91 -4.17
CA GLN A 117 12.50 -8.75 -3.49
C GLN A 117 12.41 -7.42 -2.73
N CYS A 118 13.32 -6.48 -3.05
CA CYS A 118 13.33 -5.14 -2.48
C CYS A 118 12.47 -4.20 -3.33
N MET A 119 11.52 -3.52 -2.70
CA MET A 119 10.69 -2.50 -3.35
C MET A 119 11.07 -1.14 -2.81
N LEU A 120 10.98 -0.11 -3.65
CA LEU A 120 11.17 1.25 -3.20
C LEU A 120 10.15 1.59 -2.10
N TYR A 121 10.61 2.13 -0.99
CA TYR A 121 9.74 2.72 0.02
C TYR A 121 10.18 4.15 0.32
N ARG A 122 9.25 5.09 0.14
CA ARG A 122 9.41 6.48 0.53
C ARG A 122 8.09 7.02 1.05
N GLN A 123 8.12 7.61 2.24
CA GLN A 123 7.01 8.29 2.93
C GLN A 123 5.82 7.41 3.35
N ALA A 124 5.26 6.60 2.45
CA ALA A 124 4.08 5.78 2.73
C ALA A 124 4.07 4.48 1.92
N SER A 125 3.19 3.56 2.32
CA SER A 125 2.91 2.32 1.59
C SER A 125 2.56 2.52 0.11
N LEU A 126 2.06 3.69 -0.29
CA LEU A 126 1.70 3.99 -1.68
C LEU A 126 2.91 3.95 -2.63
N SER A 127 4.08 4.47 -2.24
CA SER A 127 5.27 4.41 -3.08
C SER A 127 5.77 2.98 -3.28
N TRP A 128 5.64 2.16 -2.23
CA TRP A 128 5.88 0.72 -2.30
C TRP A 128 4.93 0.03 -3.27
N LEU A 129 3.62 0.32 -3.20
CA LEU A 129 2.61 -0.28 -4.06
C LEU A 129 2.82 0.10 -5.54
N VAL A 130 3.16 1.35 -5.83
CA VAL A 130 3.48 1.79 -7.20
C VAL A 130 4.78 1.13 -7.69
N SER A 131 5.81 1.04 -6.84
CA SER A 131 7.05 0.33 -7.19
C SER A 131 6.80 -1.16 -7.44
N PHE A 132 5.93 -1.79 -6.65
CA PHE A 132 5.54 -3.19 -6.81
C PHE A 132 4.81 -3.39 -8.15
N ALA A 133 3.82 -2.55 -8.44
CA ALA A 133 3.08 -2.61 -9.70
C ALA A 133 3.98 -2.40 -10.93
N LEU A 134 4.90 -1.44 -10.85
CA LEU A 134 5.91 -1.19 -11.88
C LEU A 134 6.77 -2.44 -12.16
N ARG A 135 7.24 -3.11 -11.10
CA ARG A 135 8.10 -4.29 -11.23
C ARG A 135 7.37 -5.55 -11.71
N LEU A 136 6.07 -5.63 -11.48
CA LEU A 136 5.21 -6.66 -12.06
C LEU A 136 4.78 -6.35 -13.51
N GLY A 137 5.01 -5.13 -13.99
CA GLY A 137 4.72 -4.76 -15.36
C GLY A 137 3.32 -4.24 -15.64
N TYR A 138 2.58 -3.84 -14.61
CA TYR A 138 1.27 -3.23 -14.83
C TYR A 138 1.40 -1.92 -15.61
N ARG A 139 0.43 -1.70 -16.51
CA ARG A 139 0.34 -0.49 -17.34
C ARG A 139 -0.67 0.53 -16.85
N ASN A 140 -1.62 0.10 -16.03
CA ASN A 140 -2.62 0.96 -15.44
C ASN A 140 -2.67 0.69 -13.94
N ILE A 141 -2.44 1.72 -13.14
CA ILE A 141 -2.45 1.66 -11.68
C ILE A 141 -3.57 2.58 -11.20
N VAL A 142 -4.53 2.04 -10.45
CA VAL A 142 -5.68 2.81 -9.95
C VAL A 142 -5.68 2.81 -8.42
N LEU A 143 -5.47 3.97 -7.82
CA LEU A 143 -5.49 4.17 -6.37
C LEU A 143 -6.93 4.26 -5.87
N CYS A 144 -7.39 3.21 -5.19
CA CYS A 144 -8.75 3.11 -4.64
C CYS A 144 -8.71 3.23 -3.11
N GLY A 145 -9.64 4.00 -2.53
CA GLY A 145 -9.68 4.21 -1.08
C GLY A 145 -8.48 4.99 -0.54
N VAL A 146 -7.89 5.85 -1.36
CA VAL A 146 -6.75 6.71 -1.01
C VAL A 146 -7.25 8.15 -0.95
N ASP A 147 -7.68 8.59 0.24
CA ASP A 147 -8.26 9.92 0.42
C ASP A 147 -7.21 10.97 0.77
N LEU A 148 -6.34 10.70 1.75
CA LEU A 148 -5.30 11.61 2.29
C LEU A 148 -5.80 12.92 2.93
N ASN A 149 -7.11 13.17 2.91
CA ASN A 149 -7.73 14.36 3.50
C ASN A 149 -7.81 14.34 5.02
N ASN A 150 -7.72 13.16 5.64
CA ASN A 150 -7.78 12.97 7.09
C ASN A 150 -7.10 11.64 7.46
N THR A 151 -7.27 11.23 8.71
CA THR A 151 -6.69 9.99 9.27
C THR A 151 -7.70 8.86 9.42
N ASP A 152 -8.96 9.09 9.03
CA ASP A 152 -10.03 8.13 9.17
C ASP A 152 -9.89 7.02 8.14
N TYR A 153 -9.93 5.78 8.60
CA TYR A 153 -10.03 4.63 7.72
C TYR A 153 -11.50 4.24 7.48
N PHE A 154 -11.75 3.47 6.42
CA PHE A 154 -13.11 3.01 6.10
C PHE A 154 -13.78 2.25 7.27
N TYR A 155 -12.99 1.55 8.09
CA TYR A 155 -13.48 0.79 9.24
C TYR A 155 -13.71 1.65 10.49
N ASP A 156 -13.17 2.89 10.52
CA ASP A 156 -13.50 3.87 11.55
C ASP A 156 -14.89 4.47 11.28
N ILE A 157 -15.25 4.60 9.99
CA ILE A 157 -16.55 5.11 9.52
C ILE A 157 -17.63 4.00 9.58
N ASP A 158 -17.33 2.82 9.03
CA ASP A 158 -18.24 1.66 9.02
C ASP A 158 -17.51 0.37 9.41
N SER A 159 -17.72 -0.05 10.65
CA SER A 159 -17.23 -1.32 11.19
C SER A 159 -18.25 -2.45 11.13
N SER A 160 -19.39 -2.27 10.44
CA SER A 160 -20.48 -3.25 10.45
C SER A 160 -20.08 -4.61 9.89
N TYR A 161 -19.28 -4.64 8.82
CA TYR A 161 -18.73 -5.90 8.29
C TYR A 161 -17.80 -6.57 9.30
N ALA A 162 -16.91 -5.81 9.92
CA ALA A 162 -15.99 -6.33 10.92
C ALA A 162 -16.75 -6.94 12.11
N LYS A 163 -17.74 -6.22 12.65
CA LYS A 163 -18.57 -6.69 13.77
C LYS A 163 -19.36 -7.95 13.42
N ARG A 164 -20.03 -7.99 12.26
CA ARG A 164 -20.82 -9.17 11.83
C ARG A 164 -19.97 -10.43 11.64
N ASN A 165 -18.70 -10.27 11.28
CA ASN A 165 -17.77 -11.37 11.04
C ASN A 165 -16.78 -11.60 12.20
N ASN A 166 -17.05 -11.01 13.37
CA ASN A 166 -16.16 -11.09 14.54
C ASN A 166 -14.70 -10.78 14.20
N LEU A 167 -14.42 -9.73 13.43
CA LEU A 167 -13.07 -9.27 13.11
C LEU A 167 -12.60 -8.22 14.13
N VAL A 168 -11.30 -8.21 14.41
CA VAL A 168 -10.69 -7.23 15.31
C VAL A 168 -10.47 -5.92 14.59
N VAL A 169 -11.18 -4.88 15.00
CA VAL A 169 -10.90 -3.51 14.58
C VAL A 169 -9.77 -2.98 15.47
N PRO A 170 -8.61 -2.60 14.90
CA PRO A 170 -7.53 -2.01 15.70
C PRO A 170 -7.99 -0.67 16.28
N ASN A 171 -7.40 -0.25 17.39
CA ASN A 171 -7.66 1.09 17.92
C ASN A 171 -7.37 2.15 16.84
N ALA A 172 -8.26 3.15 16.76
CA ALA A 172 -8.10 4.27 15.86
C ALA A 172 -6.73 4.93 16.11
N GLY A 173 -6.07 5.30 15.01
CA GLY A 173 -4.85 6.09 15.09
C GLY A 173 -5.13 7.49 15.61
N PHE A 174 -4.07 8.28 15.76
CA PHE A 174 -4.17 9.70 16.11
C PHE A 174 -5.09 10.42 15.10
N GLN A 175 -6.12 11.11 15.59
CA GLN A 175 -7.00 11.90 14.73
C GLN A 175 -6.38 13.25 14.43
N ASP A 176 -6.08 13.48 13.16
CA ASP A 176 -5.57 14.75 12.65
C ASP A 176 -6.34 15.15 11.38
N LYS A 177 -6.41 16.46 11.13
CA LYS A 177 -7.07 17.06 9.97
C LYS A 177 -6.34 16.78 8.67
N ILE A 178 -5.06 16.44 8.73
CA ILE A 178 -4.24 16.09 7.56
C ILE A 178 -3.57 14.75 7.84
N HIS A 179 -3.59 13.84 6.87
CA HIS A 179 -2.92 12.55 7.01
C HIS A 179 -1.41 12.77 7.24
N PRO A 180 -0.75 12.09 8.20
CA PRO A 180 0.66 12.30 8.50
C PRO A 180 1.61 12.14 7.31
N THR A 181 1.22 11.32 6.33
CA THR A 181 2.03 11.12 5.12
C THR A 181 1.87 12.23 4.08
N GLU A 182 0.90 13.12 4.26
CA GLU A 182 0.63 14.27 3.42
C GLU A 182 1.03 15.58 4.10
N ASN A 183 1.19 15.60 5.42
CA ASN A 183 1.66 16.76 6.17
C ASN A 183 3.19 16.91 6.04
N PRO A 184 3.72 17.96 5.38
CA PRO A 184 5.16 18.16 5.21
C PRO A 184 5.96 18.11 6.52
N ASP A 185 5.43 18.67 7.61
CA ASP A 185 6.12 18.72 8.91
C ASP A 185 6.31 17.34 9.55
N LYS A 186 5.53 16.35 9.10
CA LYS A 186 5.60 14.95 9.56
C LYS A 186 6.28 14.04 8.53
N CYS A 187 6.66 14.56 7.37
CA CYS A 187 7.23 13.79 6.27
C CYS A 187 8.75 13.72 6.33
N GLN A 188 9.31 12.61 5.83
CA GLN A 188 10.74 12.49 5.62
C GLN A 188 11.18 13.54 4.62
N ALA A 189 11.96 14.49 5.12
CA ALA A 189 12.46 15.62 4.36
C ALA A 189 11.39 16.54 3.77
N ASN A 190 10.27 16.68 4.47
CA ASN A 190 9.18 17.56 4.07
C ASN A 190 8.65 17.24 2.66
N THR A 191 8.71 15.97 2.25
CA THR A 191 8.21 15.49 0.95
C THR A 191 6.94 14.66 1.16
N PRO A 192 5.74 15.25 1.00
CA PRO A 192 4.46 14.55 1.05
C PRO A 192 4.38 13.37 0.09
N ILE A 193 3.51 12.40 0.38
CA ILE A 193 3.32 11.25 -0.50
C ILE A 193 2.79 11.66 -1.87
N SER A 194 1.96 12.69 -1.96
CA SER A 194 1.52 13.25 -3.24
C SER A 194 2.69 13.67 -4.13
N GLU A 195 3.67 14.37 -3.55
CA GLU A 195 4.89 14.80 -4.25
C GLU A 195 5.79 13.61 -4.62
N VAL A 196 5.94 12.62 -3.73
CA VAL A 196 6.66 11.38 -4.05
C VAL A 196 6.03 10.67 -5.24
N LEU A 197 4.70 10.57 -5.30
CA LEU A 197 3.99 9.94 -6.41
C LEU A 197 4.16 10.72 -7.72
N ALA A 198 4.09 12.05 -7.68
CA ALA A 198 4.35 12.90 -8.85
C ALA A 198 5.77 12.70 -9.40
N ILE A 199 6.77 12.64 -8.50
CA ILE A 199 8.16 12.36 -8.87
C ILE A 199 8.29 10.97 -9.48
N MET A 200 7.66 9.95 -8.90
CA MET A 200 7.67 8.59 -9.46
C MET A 200 7.00 8.53 -10.84
N GLN A 201 5.90 9.25 -11.02
CA GLN A 201 5.19 9.32 -12.30
C GLN A 201 6.10 9.88 -13.39
N GLU A 202 6.65 11.07 -13.18
CA GLU A 202 7.53 11.75 -14.14
C GLU A 202 8.82 10.95 -14.43
N THR A 203 9.48 10.42 -13.38
CA THR A 203 10.81 9.84 -13.53
C THR A 203 10.79 8.38 -13.98
N LEU A 204 9.72 7.63 -13.66
CA LEU A 204 9.64 6.18 -13.89
C LEU A 204 8.46 5.78 -14.78
N LEU A 205 7.24 6.24 -14.49
CA LEU A 205 6.02 5.72 -15.11
C LEU A 205 5.80 6.26 -16.52
N ASP A 206 5.94 7.57 -16.71
CA ASP A 206 5.68 8.25 -17.99
C ASP A 206 6.62 7.74 -19.08
N LYS A 207 7.90 7.53 -18.75
CA LYS A 207 8.91 6.93 -19.66
C LYS A 207 8.55 5.53 -20.15
N ARG A 208 7.64 4.84 -19.46
CA ARG A 208 7.21 3.46 -19.72
C ARG A 208 5.77 3.38 -20.21
N ASN A 209 5.11 4.52 -20.45
CA ASN A 209 3.69 4.61 -20.77
C ASN A 209 2.82 3.85 -19.74
N ILE A 210 3.12 4.03 -18.45
CA ILE A 210 2.34 3.48 -17.35
C ILE A 210 1.47 4.59 -16.79
N ASN A 211 0.16 4.36 -16.73
CA ASN A 211 -0.80 5.32 -16.26
C ASN A 211 -1.07 5.16 -14.76
N LEU A 212 -1.11 6.27 -14.04
CA LEU A 212 -1.52 6.35 -12.64
C LEU A 212 -2.84 7.12 -12.53
N TYR A 213 -3.81 6.56 -11.82
CA TYR A 213 -5.13 7.13 -11.65
C TYR A 213 -5.60 7.11 -10.19
N VAL A 214 -6.58 7.95 -9.88
CA VAL A 214 -7.37 7.85 -8.64
C VAL A 214 -8.77 7.30 -8.93
N GLY A 215 -9.32 6.52 -7.99
CA GLY A 215 -10.64 5.90 -8.13
C GLY A 215 -11.83 6.81 -7.76
N ALA A 216 -11.56 7.96 -7.14
CA ALA A 216 -12.57 8.88 -6.65
C ALA A 216 -12.10 10.34 -6.74
N LYS A 217 -13.04 11.25 -7.06
CA LYS A 217 -12.80 12.71 -7.07
C LYS A 217 -12.56 13.31 -5.68
N SER A 218 -12.93 12.58 -4.62
CA SER A 218 -12.72 13.00 -3.24
C SER A 218 -11.28 12.87 -2.77
N SER A 219 -10.42 12.14 -3.50
CA SER A 219 -9.01 12.00 -3.15
C SER A 219 -8.29 13.34 -3.20
N ALA A 220 -7.46 13.65 -2.20
CA ALA A 220 -6.58 14.83 -2.22
C ALA A 220 -5.59 14.82 -3.39
N LEU A 221 -5.37 13.65 -4.00
CA LEU A 221 -4.51 13.49 -5.18
C LEU A 221 -5.21 13.97 -6.47
N TYR A 222 -6.53 14.15 -6.47
CA TYR A 222 -7.27 14.73 -7.60
C TYR A 222 -7.24 16.27 -7.50
N PRO A 223 -7.01 17.02 -8.60
CA PRO A 223 -6.90 16.57 -9.99
C PRO A 223 -5.47 16.32 -10.48
N ALA A 224 -4.46 16.42 -9.63
CA ALA A 224 -3.06 16.22 -10.02
C ALA A 224 -2.81 14.82 -10.64
N ILE A 225 -3.45 13.80 -10.07
CA ILE A 225 -3.56 12.46 -10.67
C ILE A 225 -4.96 12.32 -11.29
N PRO A 226 -5.07 11.91 -12.57
CA PRO A 226 -6.34 11.85 -13.27
C PRO A 226 -7.31 10.81 -12.68
N LEU A 227 -8.61 11.07 -12.81
CA LEU A 227 -9.66 10.15 -12.40
C LEU A 227 -9.73 8.94 -13.34
N TYR A 228 -9.82 7.74 -12.78
CA TYR A 228 -10.07 6.52 -13.55
C TYR A 228 -11.51 6.48 -14.08
N LYS A 229 -11.66 6.03 -15.32
CA LYS A 229 -12.96 5.80 -15.97
C LYS A 229 -13.40 4.37 -15.69
N TRP A 230 -14.34 4.23 -14.75
CA TRP A 230 -14.95 2.97 -14.32
C TRP A 230 -15.77 2.30 -15.41
#